data_AF-A0A444VMA5-F1
#
_entry.id   AF-A0A444VMA5-F1
#
_cell.length_a   1.000
_cell.length_b   1.000
_cell.length_c   1.000
_cell.angle_alpha   90.00
_cell.angle_beta   90.00
_cell.angle_gamma   90.00
#
_symmetry.space_group_name_H-M   'P 1'
#
loop_
_entity.id
_entity.type
_entity.pdbx_description
1 polymer ?
#
loop_
_entity_poly.entity_id
_entity_poly.type
_entity_poly.pdbx_seq_one_letter_code
_entity_poly.pdbx_strand_id
1 'polypeptide(L)'
;MLSFAFNIFRFAKAILKGIRNDDEFKFLCFFLMFLLIGSTLFYSQTEHWSVIDSLYFSVMTMATVGYGDFVPTTDLGKVFTIIYAFLSIGTFVAFTAKIVRLILEDGKHKRFFGKDRHNDQRQEIK
;
A
#
# COMPACT_ATOMS: atom_id res chain seq x y z
N MET A 1 -8.57 -19.02 -18.21
CA MET A 1 -9.08 -17.89 -17.37
C MET A 1 -9.22 -18.26 -15.89
N LEU A 2 -9.64 -19.48 -15.54
CA LEU A 2 -9.75 -19.93 -14.14
C LEU A 2 -8.46 -19.76 -13.31
N SER A 3 -7.29 -20.11 -13.87
CA SER A 3 -5.99 -20.00 -13.16
C SER A 3 -5.60 -18.55 -12.82
N PHE A 4 -6.08 -17.57 -13.59
CA PHE A 4 -5.86 -16.16 -13.31
C PHE A 4 -6.73 -15.70 -12.13
N ALA A 5 -8.01 -16.09 -12.14
CA ALA A 5 -8.94 -15.80 -11.04
C ALA A 5 -8.43 -16.38 -9.71
N PHE A 6 -7.97 -17.64 -9.71
CA PHE A 6 -7.40 -18.28 -8.50
C PHE A 6 -6.18 -17.53 -7.93
N ASN A 7 -5.33 -16.96 -8.78
CA ASN A 7 -4.20 -16.14 -8.34
C ASN A 7 -4.67 -14.81 -7.72
N ILE A 8 -5.67 -14.15 -8.32
CA ILE A 8 -6.31 -12.95 -7.76
C ILE A 8 -6.89 -13.24 -6.36
N PHE A 9 -7.61 -14.35 -6.20
CA PHE A 9 -8.21 -14.71 -4.91
C PHE A 9 -7.14 -15.02 -3.85
N ARG A 10 -6.05 -15.69 -4.25
CA ARG A 10 -4.93 -15.95 -3.35
C ARG A 10 -4.27 -14.64 -2.89
N PHE A 11 -4.08 -13.70 -3.81
CA PHE A 11 -3.52 -12.39 -3.52
C PHE A 11 -4.44 -11.58 -2.59
N ALA A 12 -5.73 -11.52 -2.89
CA ALA A 12 -6.72 -10.84 -2.04
C ALA A 12 -6.75 -11.43 -0.63
N LYS A 13 -6.69 -12.76 -0.50
CA LYS A 13 -6.67 -13.44 0.81
C LYS A 13 -5.39 -13.15 1.59
N ALA A 14 -4.24 -13.01 0.91
CA ALA A 14 -2.98 -12.61 1.54
C ALA A 14 -3.06 -11.18 2.10
N ILE A 15 -3.63 -10.24 1.33
CA ILE A 15 -3.87 -8.86 1.78
C ILE A 15 -4.85 -8.83 2.96
N LEU A 16 -5.98 -9.55 2.87
CA LEU A 16 -6.96 -9.62 3.96
C LEU A 16 -6.37 -10.22 5.24
N LYS A 17 -5.48 -11.21 5.12
CA LYS A 17 -4.75 -11.77 6.26
C LYS A 17 -3.78 -10.75 6.87
N GLY A 18 -3.07 -9.99 6.03
CA GLY A 18 -2.21 -8.89 6.46
C GLY A 18 -2.98 -7.83 7.24
N ILE A 19 -4.12 -7.36 6.70
CA ILE A 19 -5.01 -6.38 7.36
C ILE A 19 -5.49 -6.89 8.74
N ARG A 20 -5.74 -8.18 8.90
CA ARG A 20 -6.28 -8.71 10.16
C ARG A 20 -5.20 -8.98 11.20
N ASN A 21 -4.02 -9.43 10.80
CA ASN A 21 -3.04 -10.02 11.72
C ASN A 21 -1.75 -9.21 11.91
N ASP A 22 -1.45 -8.22 11.06
CA ASP A 22 -0.24 -7.38 11.20
C ASP A 22 -0.65 -5.98 11.68
N ASP A 23 -0.29 -5.63 12.92
CA ASP A 23 -0.64 -4.34 13.53
C ASP A 23 0.11 -3.16 12.88
N GLU A 24 1.33 -3.40 12.37
CA GLU A 24 2.11 -2.39 11.63
C GLU A 24 1.43 -2.09 10.29
N PHE A 25 0.93 -3.12 9.60
CA PHE A 25 0.17 -2.95 8.36
C PHE A 25 -1.11 -2.14 8.59
N LYS A 26 -1.86 -2.44 9.66
CA LYS A 26 -3.07 -1.66 10.03
C LYS A 26 -2.73 -0.21 10.31
N PHE A 27 -1.66 0.05 11.05
CA PHE A 27 -1.22 1.40 11.38
C PHE A 27 -0.85 2.19 10.11
N LEU A 28 -0.08 1.58 9.20
CA LEU A 28 0.28 2.18 7.91
C LEU A 28 -0.96 2.49 7.05
N CYS A 29 -1.92 1.57 6.97
CA CYS A 29 -3.18 1.81 6.26
C CYS A 29 -3.99 2.96 6.87
N PHE A 30 -4.14 2.98 8.20
CA PHE A 30 -4.86 4.03 8.90
C PHE A 30 -4.19 5.39 8.69
N PHE A 31 -2.87 5.45 8.80
CA PHE A 31 -2.10 6.68 8.62
C PHE A 31 -2.16 7.18 7.16
N LEU A 32 -2.07 6.28 6.17
CA LEU A 32 -2.27 6.64 4.76
C LEU A 32 -3.67 7.19 4.49
N MET A 33 -4.70 6.54 5.01
CA MET A 33 -6.09 7.00 4.88
C MET A 33 -6.28 8.37 5.54
N PHE A 34 -5.70 8.57 6.72
CA PHE A 34 -5.72 9.86 7.41
C PHE A 34 -5.05 10.95 6.58
N LEU A 35 -3.86 10.69 6.03
CA LEU A 35 -3.15 11.63 5.16
C LEU A 35 -3.96 11.94 3.88
N LEU A 36 -4.56 10.94 3.23
CA LEU A 36 -5.38 11.13 2.04
C LEU A 36 -6.65 11.94 2.31
N ILE A 37 -7.39 11.61 3.37
CA ILE A 37 -8.61 12.35 3.73
C ILE A 37 -8.26 13.78 4.12
N GLY A 38 -7.23 13.98 4.95
CA GLY A 38 -6.79 15.29 5.39
C GLY A 38 -6.35 16.19 4.23
N SER A 39 -5.52 15.67 3.33
CA SER A 39 -5.08 16.40 2.13
C SER A 39 -6.23 16.69 1.17
N THR A 40 -7.12 15.73 0.92
CA THR A 40 -8.29 15.92 0.04
C THR A 40 -9.20 17.04 0.56
N LEU A 41 -9.51 17.04 1.85
CA LEU A 41 -10.33 18.10 2.46
C LEU A 41 -9.62 19.46 2.38
N PHE A 42 -8.32 19.47 2.65
CA PHE A 42 -7.52 20.70 2.60
C PHE A 42 -7.49 21.33 1.20
N TYR A 43 -7.20 20.55 0.16
CA TYR A 43 -7.17 21.05 -1.22
C TYR A 43 -8.56 21.47 -1.71
N SER A 44 -9.61 20.75 -1.32
CA SER A 44 -10.97 21.13 -1.69
C SER A 44 -11.39 22.47 -1.08
N GLN A 45 -10.94 22.79 0.14
CA GLN A 45 -11.22 24.07 0.79
C GLN A 45 -10.30 25.21 0.28
N THR A 46 -9.01 24.93 0.09
CA THR A 46 -8.00 25.96 -0.19
C THR A 46 -7.87 26.28 -1.67
N GLU A 47 -7.89 25.26 -2.53
CA GLU A 47 -7.74 25.41 -3.99
C GLU A 47 -9.10 25.38 -4.71
N HIS A 48 -10.20 25.24 -3.96
CA HIS A 48 -11.57 25.16 -4.48
C HIS A 48 -11.79 24.06 -5.53
N TRP A 49 -10.94 23.02 -5.51
CA TRP A 49 -11.09 21.85 -6.36
C TRP A 49 -12.25 20.99 -5.89
N SER A 50 -12.82 20.22 -6.82
CA SER A 50 -13.79 19.19 -6.43
C SER A 50 -13.13 18.18 -5.50
N VAL A 51 -13.92 17.48 -4.69
CA VAL A 51 -13.41 16.43 -3.79
C VAL A 51 -12.68 15.35 -4.59
N ILE A 52 -13.14 15.06 -5.81
CA ILE A 52 -12.56 14.05 -6.69
C ILE A 52 -11.20 14.52 -7.21
N ASP A 53 -11.10 15.76 -7.68
CA ASP A 53 -9.84 16.34 -8.18
C ASP A 53 -8.82 16.50 -7.04
N SER A 54 -9.28 16.86 -5.84
CA SER A 54 -8.45 16.96 -4.64
C SER A 54 -7.90 15.59 -4.22
N LEU A 55 -8.74 14.56 -4.26
CA LEU A 55 -8.32 13.19 -3.98
C LEU A 55 -7.33 12.70 -5.02
N TYR A 56 -7.60 12.97 -6.30
CA TYR A 56 -6.73 12.66 -7.41
C TYR A 56 -5.35 13.29 -7.22
N PHE A 57 -5.28 14.60 -6.98
CA PHE A 57 -4.02 15.30 -6.75
C PHE A 57 -3.25 14.74 -5.54
N SER A 58 -3.96 14.44 -4.45
CA SER A 58 -3.38 13.86 -3.24
C SER A 58 -2.75 12.49 -3.52
N VAL A 59 -3.48 11.60 -4.21
CA VAL A 59 -2.98 10.28 -4.61
C VAL A 59 -1.79 10.40 -5.56
N MET A 60 -1.86 11.28 -6.58
CA MET A 60 -0.78 11.47 -7.54
C MET A 60 0.50 12.02 -6.89
N THR A 61 0.35 12.91 -5.93
CA THR A 61 1.47 13.45 -5.15
C THR A 61 2.08 12.38 -4.25
N MET A 62 1.26 11.64 -3.50
CA MET A 62 1.72 10.56 -2.62
C MET A 62 2.42 9.44 -3.38
N ALA A 63 1.88 9.05 -4.54
CA ALA A 63 2.46 8.03 -5.39
C ALA A 63 3.63 8.55 -6.25
N THR A 64 3.98 9.83 -6.15
CA THR A 64 5.04 10.50 -6.92
C THR A 64 4.85 10.43 -8.44
N VAL A 65 3.61 10.27 -8.90
CA VAL A 65 3.27 10.22 -10.34
C VAL A 65 3.30 11.62 -10.93
N GLY A 66 2.58 12.56 -10.31
CA GLY A 66 2.64 14.00 -10.60
C GLY A 66 2.50 14.40 -12.07
N TYR A 67 1.34 14.14 -12.70
CA TYR A 67 1.09 14.52 -14.10
C TYR A 67 1.15 16.03 -14.38
N GLY A 68 0.96 16.88 -13.35
CA GLY A 68 1.08 18.33 -13.46
C GLY A 68 -0.13 19.02 -14.09
N ASP A 69 -1.24 18.31 -14.23
CA ASP A 69 -2.56 18.82 -14.65
C ASP A 69 -3.24 19.66 -13.56
N PHE A 70 -3.05 19.30 -12.30
CA PHE A 70 -3.43 20.11 -11.14
C PHE A 70 -2.18 20.57 -10.38
N VAL A 71 -2.13 21.86 -10.06
CA VAL A 71 -1.04 22.48 -9.29
C VAL A 71 -1.59 23.50 -8.30
N PRO A 72 -1.16 23.48 -7.03
CA PRO A 72 -1.64 24.44 -6.05
C PRO A 72 -1.22 25.86 -6.43
N THR A 73 -2.20 26.74 -6.53
CA THR A 73 -2.01 28.14 -6.92
C THR A 73 -1.81 29.04 -5.71
N THR A 74 -2.40 28.67 -4.58
CA THR A 74 -2.30 29.42 -3.32
C THR A 74 -0.96 29.15 -2.64
N ASP A 75 -0.42 30.16 -1.93
CA ASP A 75 0.85 30.00 -1.21
C ASP A 75 0.72 29.00 -0.07
N LEU A 76 -0.44 28.97 0.59
CA LEU A 76 -0.76 28.00 1.64
C LEU A 76 -0.88 26.58 1.06
N GLY A 77 -1.47 26.41 -0.12
CA GLY A 77 -1.51 25.16 -0.87
C GLY A 77 -0.12 24.62 -1.18
N LYS A 78 0.78 25.48 -1.71
CA LYS A 78 2.16 25.10 -2.02
C LYS A 78 2.93 24.63 -0.78
N VAL A 79 2.86 25.37 0.32
CA VAL A 79 3.55 25.01 1.58
C VAL A 79 3.02 23.68 2.11
N PHE A 80 1.70 23.50 2.09
CA PHE A 80 1.09 22.24 2.48
C PHE A 80 1.51 21.07 1.60
N THR A 81 1.56 21.24 0.27
CA THR A 81 2.03 20.21 -0.66
C THR A 81 3.45 19.77 -0.36
N ILE A 82 4.35 20.70 -0.02
CA ILE A 82 5.72 20.37 0.37
C ILE A 82 5.72 19.45 1.60
N ILE A 83 5.01 19.84 2.66
CA ILE A 83 4.93 19.07 3.91
C ILE A 83 4.28 17.70 3.65
N TYR A 84 3.16 17.69 2.92
CA TYR A 84 2.42 16.50 2.56
C TYR A 84 3.28 15.52 1.74
N ALA A 85 4.05 16.00 0.77
CA ALA A 85 4.93 15.18 -0.04
C ALA A 85 5.95 14.42 0.81
N PHE A 86 6.59 15.09 1.78
CA PHE A 86 7.56 14.44 2.68
C PHE A 86 6.93 13.40 3.60
N LEU A 87 5.75 13.68 4.18
CA LEU A 87 5.08 12.74 5.09
C LEU A 87 4.49 11.52 4.36
N SER A 88 3.90 11.77 3.19
CA SER A 88 3.19 10.74 2.43
C SER A 88 4.16 9.80 1.72
N ILE A 89 5.27 10.28 1.15
CA ILE A 89 6.22 9.43 0.42
C ILE A 89 6.84 8.35 1.31
N GLY A 90 7.28 8.71 2.53
CA GLY A 90 7.89 7.77 3.46
C GLY A 90 6.91 6.67 3.88
N THR A 91 5.67 7.08 4.16
CA THR A 91 4.59 6.16 4.53
C THR A 91 4.21 5.24 3.36
N PHE A 92 4.12 5.79 2.15
CA PHE A 92 3.77 5.05 0.94
C PHE A 92 4.82 4.01 0.57
N VAL A 93 6.10 4.34 0.72
CA VAL A 93 7.22 3.40 0.54
C VAL A 93 7.17 2.29 1.59
N ALA A 94 6.97 2.61 2.87
CA ALA A 94 6.87 1.62 3.94
C ALA A 94 5.70 0.66 3.72
N PHE A 95 4.54 1.19 3.34
CA PHE A 95 3.35 0.42 2.99
C PHE A 95 3.61 -0.54 1.82
N THR A 96 4.23 -0.05 0.74
CA THR A 96 4.56 -0.86 -0.44
C THR A 96 5.55 -1.98 -0.07
N ALA A 97 6.59 -1.67 0.70
CA ALA A 97 7.54 -2.66 1.18
C ALA A 97 6.86 -3.74 2.04
N LYS A 98 5.91 -3.35 2.90
CA LYS A 98 5.12 -4.30 3.70
C LYS A 98 4.22 -5.20 2.86
N ILE A 99 3.56 -4.66 1.82
CA ILE A 99 2.80 -5.48 0.86
C ILE A 99 3.71 -6.56 0.26
N VAL A 100 4.91 -6.19 -0.19
CA VAL A 100 5.87 -7.15 -0.77
C VAL A 100 6.25 -8.23 0.25
N ARG A 101 6.52 -7.86 1.51
CA ARG A 101 6.85 -8.84 2.56
C ARG A 101 5.71 -9.82 2.83
N LEU A 102 4.47 -9.35 2.92
CA LEU A 102 3.29 -10.20 3.12
C LEU A 102 3.11 -11.21 1.98
N ILE A 103 3.37 -10.81 0.74
CA ILE A 103 3.30 -11.70 -0.43
C ILE A 103 4.41 -12.77 -0.38
N LEU A 104 5.62 -12.38 0.02
CA LEU A 104 6.78 -13.29 0.08
C LEU A 104 6.67 -14.29 1.25
N GLU A 105 6.15 -13.86 2.40
CA GLU A 105 5.97 -14.71 3.59
C GLU A 105 4.91 -15.79 3.39
N ASP A 106 3.81 -15.49 2.70
CA ASP A 106 2.80 -16.49 2.32
C ASP A 106 3.39 -17.59 1.40
N GLY A 107 4.40 -17.25 0.60
CA GLY A 107 5.11 -18.19 -0.27
C GLY A 107 6.15 -19.06 0.45
N LYS A 108 6.91 -18.50 1.40
CA LYS A 108 7.97 -19.25 2.12
C LYS A 108 7.43 -20.35 3.03
N HIS A 109 6.29 -20.12 3.67
CA HIS A 109 5.70 -21.09 4.60
C HIS A 109 5.25 -22.39 3.91
N LYS A 110 4.96 -22.37 2.60
CA LYS A 110 4.61 -23.59 1.84
C LYS A 110 5.82 -24.35 1.32
N ARG A 111 6.95 -23.68 1.10
CA ARG A 111 8.15 -24.27 0.49
C ARG A 111 9.10 -24.90 1.52
N PHE A 112 9.07 -24.43 2.77
CA PHE A 112 9.84 -25.03 3.87
C PHE A 112 9.22 -26.37 4.32
N PHE A 113 7.91 -26.41 4.57
CA PHE A 113 7.17 -27.65 4.90
C PHE A 113 7.09 -28.69 3.78
N GLY A 114 7.41 -28.32 2.54
CA GLY A 114 7.53 -29.26 1.42
C GLY A 114 8.91 -29.93 1.33
N LYS A 115 9.95 -29.32 1.92
CA LYS A 115 11.32 -29.82 1.83
C LYS A 115 11.66 -30.82 2.93
N ASP A 116 11.10 -30.64 4.13
CA ASP A 116 11.35 -31.53 5.27
C ASP A 116 10.75 -32.93 5.07
N ARG A 117 9.51 -33.03 4.55
CA ARG A 117 8.88 -34.33 4.25
C ARG A 117 9.64 -35.18 3.22
N HIS A 118 10.39 -34.55 2.33
CA HIS A 118 11.16 -35.28 1.32
C HIS A 118 12.52 -35.77 1.84
N ASN A 119 13.01 -35.18 2.95
CA ASN A 119 14.25 -35.57 3.60
C ASN A 119 14.02 -36.68 4.64
N ASP A 120 12.88 -36.64 5.35
CA ASP A 120 12.48 -37.70 6.29
C ASP A 120 12.25 -39.03 5.55
N GLN A 121 11.58 -39.01 4.39
CA GLN A 121 11.39 -40.22 3.56
C GLN A 121 12.69 -40.80 3.00
N ARG A 122 13.78 -40.03 2.91
CA ARG A 122 15.10 -40.56 2.50
C ARG A 122 15.88 -41.15 3.68
N GLN A 123 15.52 -40.83 4.91
CA GLN A 123 16.16 -41.38 6.11
C GLN A 123 15.50 -42.69 6.57
N GLU A 124 14.20 -42.87 6.35
CA GLU A 124 13.51 -44.13 6.65
C GLU A 124 13.84 -45.30 5.69
N ILE A 125 14.46 -45.02 4.54
CA ILE A 125 14.80 -46.04 3.51
C ILE A 125 16.28 -46.49 3.63
N LYS A 126 17.01 -46.05 4.66
CA LYS A 126 18.38 -46.52 4.96
C LYS A 126 18.42 -47.32 6.25
#